data_AF-A0A7W2TRC8-F1
#
_entry.id   AF-A0A7W2TRC8-F1
#
_cell.length_a   1.000
_cell.length_b   1.000
_cell.length_c   1.000
_cell.angle_alpha   90.00
_cell.angle_beta   90.00
_cell.angle_gamma   90.00
#
_symmetry.space_group_name_H-M   'P 1'
#
loop_
_entity.id
_entity.type
_entity.pdbx_description
1 polymer ?
#
loop_
_entity_poly.entity_id
_entity_poly.type
_entity_poly.pdbx_seq_one_letter_code
_entity_poly.pdbx_strand_id
1 'polypeptide(L)'
;MSLVEEFDELQGLFAQKDLLTEPSRSSRSGFMEILLAKRKNMKIKIYQEKGHHLPHIHIDYGRQQHAASYAIETGERIEGDLSRKYDNDVSNWLEQNRDKVLEIWHSLQAGMPHEPLLVGLAGDV
;
A
#
# COMPACT_ATOMS: atom_id res chain seq x y z
N MET A 1 -0.75 9.80 -14.67
CA MET A 1 -0.97 10.08 -13.23
C MET A 1 0.35 9.87 -12.51
N SER A 2 0.54 10.59 -11.42
CA SER A 2 1.72 10.39 -10.55
C SER A 2 1.50 9.18 -9.64
N LEU A 3 2.59 8.54 -9.21
CA LEU A 3 2.50 7.40 -8.27
C LEU A 3 1.78 7.76 -6.97
N VAL A 4 1.85 9.04 -6.57
CA VAL A 4 1.16 9.58 -5.39
C VAL A 4 -0.36 9.59 -5.60
N GLU A 5 -0.82 10.07 -6.77
CA GLU A 5 -2.25 10.07 -7.12
C GLU A 5 -2.80 8.63 -7.19
N GLU A 6 -2.06 7.73 -7.83
CA GLU A 6 -2.45 6.32 -7.97
C GLU A 6 -2.51 5.61 -6.61
N PHE A 7 -1.63 5.98 -5.67
CA PHE A 7 -1.70 5.50 -4.30
C PHE A 7 -2.91 6.06 -3.54
N ASP A 8 -3.19 7.36 -3.65
CA ASP A 8 -4.33 7.99 -3.00
C ASP A 8 -5.66 7.35 -3.46
N GLU A 9 -5.71 6.92 -4.72
CA GLU A 9 -6.80 6.12 -5.28
C GLU A 9 -6.90 4.74 -4.62
N LEU A 10 -5.80 3.97 -4.53
CA LEU A 10 -5.76 2.68 -3.85
C LEU A 10 -6.23 2.79 -2.39
N GLN A 11 -5.75 3.81 -1.69
CA GLN A 11 -6.14 4.07 -0.31
C GLN A 11 -7.63 4.41 -0.20
N GLY A 12 -8.15 5.14 -1.19
CA GLY A 12 -9.58 5.41 -1.34
C GLY A 12 -10.44 4.17 -1.57
N LEU A 13 -9.94 3.18 -2.32
CA LEU A 13 -10.63 1.90 -2.54
C LEU A 13 -10.71 1.09 -1.25
N PHE A 14 -9.61 1.04 -0.48
CA PHE A 14 -9.59 0.36 0.81
C PHE A 14 -10.61 0.94 1.79
N ALA A 15 -10.62 2.27 1.94
CA ALA A 15 -11.54 2.96 2.82
C ALA A 15 -13.02 2.73 2.43
N GLN A 16 -13.32 2.70 1.13
CA GLN A 16 -14.67 2.40 0.63
C GLN A 16 -15.08 0.95 0.93
N LYS A 17 -14.18 -0.02 0.69
CA LYS A 17 -14.45 -1.44 0.99
C LYS A 17 -14.69 -1.67 2.47
N ASP A 18 -13.93 -1.03 3.35
CA ASP A 18 -14.21 -1.06 4.78
C ASP A 18 -15.62 -0.52 5.10
N LEU A 19 -15.98 0.64 4.56
CA LEU A 19 -17.29 1.23 4.82
C LEU A 19 -18.44 0.31 4.39
N LEU A 20 -18.31 -0.36 3.24
CA LEU A 20 -19.33 -1.26 2.71
C LEU A 20 -19.44 -2.59 3.47
N THR A 21 -18.40 -2.96 4.23
CA THR A 21 -18.33 -4.26 4.91
C THR A 21 -18.40 -4.16 6.43
N GLU A 22 -18.24 -2.97 7.02
CA GLU A 22 -18.43 -2.74 8.45
C GLU A 22 -19.92 -2.55 8.83
N PRO A 23 -20.40 -3.20 9.91
CA PRO A 23 -21.78 -3.04 10.37
C PRO A 23 -22.04 -1.59 10.84
N SER A 24 -22.94 -0.91 10.11
CA SER A 24 -23.26 0.51 10.24
C SER A 24 -23.65 0.97 11.65
N ARG A 25 -22.97 2.01 12.14
CA ARG A 25 -23.48 2.95 13.16
C ARG A 25 -23.51 4.37 12.57
N SER A 26 -24.64 4.70 11.92
CA SER A 26 -25.31 6.01 11.82
C SER A 26 -24.53 7.32 11.52
N SER A 27 -25.08 8.10 10.57
CA SER A 27 -24.87 9.54 10.23
C SER A 27 -23.92 9.93 9.07
N ARG A 28 -24.49 10.68 8.09
CA ARG A 28 -23.86 11.16 6.83
C ARG A 28 -22.61 12.01 7.01
N SER A 29 -22.57 12.81 8.08
CA SER A 29 -21.42 13.68 8.39
C SER A 29 -20.26 12.89 9.02
N GLY A 30 -20.56 11.94 9.91
CA GLY A 30 -19.54 11.05 10.49
C GLY A 30 -18.92 10.12 9.45
N PHE A 31 -19.67 9.73 8.41
CA PHE A 31 -19.14 8.85 7.36
C PHE A 31 -17.98 9.49 6.58
N MET A 32 -18.04 10.79 6.26
CA MET A 32 -16.96 11.47 5.55
C MET A 32 -15.71 11.62 6.42
N GLU A 33 -15.89 11.92 7.71
CA GLU A 33 -14.78 11.96 8.67
C GLU A 33 -14.12 10.59 8.84
N ILE A 34 -14.91 9.50 8.90
CA ILE A 34 -14.40 8.13 8.96
C ILE A 34 -13.64 7.77 7.67
N LEU A 35 -14.17 8.13 6.50
CA LEU A 35 -13.48 7.89 5.23
C LEU A 35 -12.16 8.66 5.14
N LEU A 36 -12.13 9.93 5.57
CA LEU A 36 -10.91 10.73 5.63
C LEU A 36 -9.90 10.17 6.63
N ALA A 37 -10.36 9.69 7.79
CA ALA A 37 -9.51 9.05 8.78
C ALA A 37 -8.93 7.71 8.27
N LYS A 38 -9.75 6.86 7.65
CA LYS A 38 -9.30 5.59 7.03
C LYS A 38 -8.37 5.84 5.84
N ARG A 39 -8.63 6.89 5.05
CA ARG A 39 -7.75 7.36 3.97
C ARG A 39 -6.42 7.95 4.45
N LYS A 40 -6.11 7.97 5.75
CA LYS A 40 -4.77 8.36 6.23
C LYS A 40 -4.01 7.21 6.87
N ASN A 41 -4.58 6.00 6.83
CA ASN A 41 -4.07 4.86 7.58
C ASN A 41 -3.49 3.77 6.67
N MET A 42 -2.95 4.10 5.50
CA MET A 42 -2.26 3.15 4.64
C MET A 42 -0.84 3.66 4.36
N LYS A 43 0.13 2.75 4.34
CA LYS A 43 1.50 3.03 3.90
C LYS A 43 2.00 1.87 3.06
N ILE A 44 2.76 2.16 2.01
CA ILE A 44 3.52 1.15 1.27
C ILE A 44 4.99 1.34 1.62
N LYS A 45 5.67 0.24 1.94
CA LYS A 45 7.08 0.23 2.30
C LYS A 45 7.84 -0.76 1.43
N ILE A 46 9.06 -0.39 1.07
CA ILE A 46 10.04 -1.28 0.44
C ILE A 46 11.27 -1.25 1.33
N TYR A 47 11.74 -2.41 1.75
CA TYR A 47 12.93 -2.52 2.58
C TYR A 47 14.16 -2.81 1.72
N GLN A 48 15.29 -2.27 2.15
CA GLN A 48 16.57 -2.65 1.58
C GLN A 48 16.96 -3.99 2.19
N GLU A 49 17.09 -5.01 1.36
CA GLU A 49 17.29 -6.37 1.81
C GLU A 49 18.59 -6.91 1.24
N LYS A 50 19.51 -7.26 2.12
CA LYS A 50 20.77 -7.89 1.73
C LYS A 50 20.52 -9.37 1.43
N GLY A 51 20.20 -9.69 0.18
CA GLY A 51 20.16 -11.06 -0.32
C GLY A 51 18.77 -11.68 -0.55
N HIS A 52 17.69 -10.89 -0.48
CA HIS A 52 16.37 -11.34 -0.95
C HIS A 52 16.22 -11.07 -2.44
N HIS A 53 15.97 -12.13 -3.20
CA HIS A 53 15.94 -12.08 -4.66
C HIS A 53 14.58 -11.70 -5.23
N LEU A 54 13.52 -11.66 -4.42
CA LEU A 54 12.16 -11.40 -4.91
C LEU A 54 11.76 -9.94 -4.62
N PRO A 55 11.56 -9.10 -5.65
CA PRO A 55 11.04 -7.75 -5.48
C PRO A 55 9.63 -7.78 -4.90
N HIS A 56 9.44 -7.14 -3.75
CA HIS A 56 8.15 -7.08 -3.07
C HIS A 56 7.93 -5.75 -2.35
N ILE A 57 6.67 -5.45 -2.08
CA ILE A 57 6.23 -4.33 -1.23
C ILE A 57 5.57 -4.85 0.04
N HIS A 58 5.58 -4.04 1.09
CA HIS A 58 4.77 -4.24 2.29
C HIS A 58 3.70 -3.17 2.38
N ILE A 59 2.48 -3.57 2.76
CA ILE A 59 1.37 -2.68 3.04
C ILE A 59 1.13 -2.66 4.54
N ASP A 60 1.18 -1.48 5.14
CA ASP A 60 0.60 -1.20 6.44
C ASP A 60 -0.82 -0.67 6.23
N TYR A 61 -1.78 -1.15 7.01
CA TYR A 61 -3.16 -0.66 6.96
C TYR A 61 -3.81 -0.59 8.34
N GLY A 62 -4.45 0.53 8.65
CA GLY A 62 -5.03 0.77 9.98
C GLY A 62 -3.95 0.86 11.05
N ARG A 63 -4.01 -0.06 12.01
CA ARG A 63 -3.01 -0.23 13.09
C ARG A 63 -2.04 -1.39 12.82
N GLN A 64 -2.25 -2.14 11.73
CA GLN A 64 -1.45 -3.30 11.39
C GLN A 64 -0.23 -2.85 10.58
N GLN A 65 0.95 -2.99 11.19
CA GLN A 65 2.22 -2.90 10.47
C GLN A 65 2.48 -4.23 9.79
N HIS A 66 3.03 -4.21 8.57
CA HIS A 66 3.24 -5.38 7.73
C HIS A 66 1.95 -6.20 7.56
N ALA A 67 0.82 -5.53 7.30
CA ALA A 67 -0.47 -6.19 7.16
C ALA A 67 -0.45 -7.23 6.03
N ALA A 68 0.27 -6.95 4.94
CA ALA A 68 0.60 -7.95 3.93
C ALA A 68 1.83 -7.54 3.10
N SER A 69 2.47 -8.53 2.48
CA SER A 69 3.52 -8.36 1.46
C SER A 69 3.05 -8.89 0.11
N TYR A 70 3.44 -8.20 -0.97
CA TYR A 70 3.05 -8.54 -2.34
C TYR A 70 4.26 -8.51 -3.26
N ALA A 71 4.37 -9.52 -4.13
CA ALA A 71 5.39 -9.55 -5.17
C ALA A 71 5.12 -8.45 -6.20
N ILE A 72 6.13 -7.63 -6.51
CA ILE A 72 5.97 -6.51 -7.44
C ILE A 72 5.72 -7.04 -8.86
N GLU A 73 6.35 -8.14 -9.25
CA GLU A 73 6.28 -8.66 -10.62
C GLU A 73 4.91 -9.27 -10.96
N THR A 74 4.33 -10.04 -10.03
CA THR A 74 3.08 -10.79 -10.24
C THR A 74 1.86 -10.11 -9.63
N GLY A 75 2.06 -9.19 -8.67
CA GLY A 75 0.96 -8.62 -7.88
C GLY A 75 0.35 -9.60 -6.87
N GLU A 76 0.92 -10.79 -6.70
CA GLU A 76 0.42 -11.81 -5.78
C GLU A 76 0.85 -11.54 -4.34
N ARG A 77 -0.02 -11.84 -3.39
CA ARG A 77 0.31 -11.78 -1.96
C ARG A 77 1.32 -12.89 -1.62
N ILE A 78 2.42 -12.51 -0.98
CA ILE A 78 3.44 -13.41 -0.44
C ILE A 78 3.04 -13.84 0.99
N GLU A 79 2.78 -12.87 1.86
CA GLU A 79 2.48 -13.13 3.27
C GLU A 79 1.52 -12.08 3.86
N GLY A 80 0.92 -12.40 5.00
CA GLY A 80 0.22 -11.46 5.88
C GLY A 80 -1.30 -11.66 5.97
N ASP A 81 -1.87 -11.00 6.96
CA ASP A 81 -3.24 -11.19 7.43
C ASP A 81 -4.23 -10.13 6.92
N LEU A 82 -3.80 -9.28 5.97
CA LEU A 82 -4.69 -8.31 5.34
C LEU A 82 -5.93 -9.04 4.79
N SER A 83 -7.12 -8.44 4.90
CA SER A 83 -8.33 -9.11 4.40
C SER A 83 -8.22 -9.36 2.88
N ARG A 84 -8.58 -10.57 2.42
CA ARG A 84 -8.52 -10.94 0.99
C ARG A 84 -9.38 -10.04 0.08
N LYS A 85 -10.34 -9.31 0.65
CA LYS A 85 -11.14 -8.32 -0.09
C LYS A 85 -10.30 -7.22 -0.75
N TYR A 86 -9.06 -7.03 -0.27
CA TYR A 86 -8.13 -6.02 -0.75
C TYR A 86 -7.15 -6.51 -1.82
N ASP A 87 -6.94 -7.83 -1.93
CA ASP A 87 -5.92 -8.42 -2.81
C ASP A 87 -6.03 -7.89 -4.23
N ASN A 88 -7.23 -7.95 -4.81
CA ASN A 88 -7.46 -7.49 -6.17
C ASN A 88 -7.12 -6.00 -6.38
N ASP A 89 -7.36 -5.12 -5.41
CA ASP A 89 -7.02 -3.70 -5.59
C ASP A 89 -5.50 -3.50 -5.59
N VAL A 90 -4.80 -4.22 -4.71
CA VAL A 90 -3.34 -4.17 -4.63
C VAL A 90 -2.70 -4.75 -5.88
N SER A 91 -3.17 -5.92 -6.34
CA SER A 91 -2.68 -6.56 -7.56
C SER A 91 -2.89 -5.65 -8.78
N ASN A 92 -4.06 -5.04 -8.91
CA ASN A 92 -4.35 -4.10 -10.01
C ASN A 92 -3.47 -2.84 -9.94
N TRP A 93 -3.27 -2.28 -8.74
CA TRP A 93 -2.41 -1.12 -8.55
C TRP A 93 -0.95 -1.46 -8.89
N LEU A 94 -0.46 -2.64 -8.46
CA LEU A 94 0.86 -3.13 -8.80
C LEU A 94 1.01 -3.37 -10.30
N GLU A 95 0.02 -3.97 -10.97
CA GLU A 95 0.06 -4.19 -12.41
C GLU A 95 0.20 -2.87 -13.19
N GLN A 96 -0.51 -1.82 -12.76
CA GLN A 96 -0.46 -0.49 -13.38
C GLN A 96 0.84 0.28 -13.07
N ASN A 97 1.44 0.02 -11.90
CA ASN A 97 2.58 0.79 -11.40
C ASN A 97 3.89 -0.01 -11.34
N ARG A 98 3.90 -1.24 -11.86
CA ARG A 98 4.98 -2.21 -11.73
C ARG A 98 6.33 -1.62 -12.06
N ASP A 99 6.45 -0.99 -13.23
CA ASP A 99 7.72 -0.49 -13.74
C ASP A 99 8.29 0.61 -12.83
N LYS A 100 7.42 1.53 -12.35
CA LYS A 100 7.79 2.59 -11.40
C LYS A 100 8.24 1.99 -10.06
N VAL A 101 7.50 1.03 -9.54
CA VAL A 101 7.77 0.41 -8.24
C VAL A 101 9.04 -0.45 -8.30
N LEU A 102 9.29 -1.14 -9.42
CA LEU A 102 10.53 -1.88 -9.67
C LEU A 102 11.74 -0.95 -9.74
N GLU A 103 11.63 0.20 -10.42
CA GLU A 103 12.71 1.18 -10.48
C GLU A 103 13.09 1.70 -9.08
N ILE A 104 12.09 1.98 -8.25
CA ILE A 104 12.29 2.37 -6.84
C ILE A 104 12.97 1.23 -6.08
N TRP A 105 12.48 -0.01 -6.24
CA TRP A 105 13.06 -1.18 -5.58
C TRP A 105 14.53 -1.36 -5.96
N HIS A 106 14.87 -1.34 -7.25
CA HIS A 106 16.25 -1.48 -7.74
C HIS A 106 17.16 -0.37 -7.22
N SER A 107 16.68 0.88 -7.23
CA SER A 107 17.42 2.03 -6.70
C SER A 107 17.70 1.88 -5.20
N LEU A 108 16.69 1.45 -4.44
CA LEU A 108 16.80 1.20 -3.00
C LEU A 108 17.80 0.06 -2.70
N GLN A 109 17.74 -1.05 -3.45
CA GLN A 109 18.70 -2.15 -3.27
C GLN A 109 20.13 -1.75 -3.64
N ALA A 110 20.29 -0.89 -4.65
CA ALA A 110 21.59 -0.33 -5.04
C ALA A 110 22.17 0.66 -4.00
N GLY A 111 21.42 1.01 -2.95
CA GLY A 111 21.84 1.97 -1.92
C GLY A 111 21.87 3.41 -2.43
N MET A 112 21.17 3.70 -3.53
CA MET A 112 21.05 5.04 -4.06
C MET A 112 20.06 5.84 -3.21
N PRO A 113 20.37 7.10 -2.84
CA PRO A 113 19.39 7.99 -2.25
C PRO A 113 18.34 8.31 -3.31
N HIS A 114 17.20 7.61 -3.26
CA HIS A 114 16.02 7.96 -4.03
C HIS A 114 15.29 9.08 -3.28
N GLU A 115 14.99 10.19 -3.96
CA GLU A 115 14.07 11.19 -3.43
C GLU A 115 12.78 10.47 -3.03
N PRO A 116 12.33 10.56 -1.77
CA PRO A 116 11.17 9.82 -1.33
C PRO A 116 9.98 10.28 -2.17
N LEU A 117 9.49 9.39 -3.03
CA LEU A 117 8.08 9.41 -3.40
C LEU A 117 7.32 9.23 -2.09
N LEU A 118 7.02 10.36 -1.43
CA LEU A 118 6.43 10.48 -0.11
C LEU A 118 5.01 9.92 -0.12
N VAL A 119 4.97 8.59 -0.09
CA VAL A 119 3.84 7.79 0.28
C VAL A 119 4.36 6.80 1.32
N GLY A 120 4.70 7.32 2.50
CA GLY A 120 5.16 6.50 3.61
C GLY A 120 6.50 5.80 3.41
N LEU A 121 7.39 6.31 2.56
CA LEU A 121 8.79 5.90 2.51
C LEU A 121 9.57 6.53 3.68
N ALA A 122 9.48 5.90 4.85
CA ALA A 122 10.47 6.02 5.91
C ALA A 122 10.57 4.65 6.57
N GLY A 123 11.52 3.85 6.09
CA GLY A 123 12.23 2.96 6.98
C GLY A 123 13.18 3.84 7.78
N ASP A 124 12.71 4.33 8.93
CA ASP A 124 13.58 4.85 9.98
C ASP A 124 12.95 4.49 11.33
N VAL A 125 13.76 3.76 12.10
CA VAL A 125 13.85 3.50 13.54
C VAL A 125 12.82 4.17 14.45
#